data_AF-A0A960E1E0-F1
#
_entry.id   AF-A0A960E1E0-F1
#
_cell.length_a   1.000
_cell.length_b   1.000
_cell.length_c   1.000
_cell.angle_alpha   90.00
_cell.angle_beta   90.00
_cell.angle_gamma   90.00
#
_symmetry.space_group_name_H-M   'P 1'
#
loop_
_entity.id
_entity.type
_entity.pdbx_description
1 polymer ?
#
loop_
_entity_poly.entity_id
_entity_poly.type
_entity_poly.pdbx_seq_one_letter_code
_entity_poly.pdbx_strand_id
1 'polypeptide(L)'
;GGWLAQREFPFSDFAGSTIVHGTGGWAALMGAIILGPRIGKYAKDGTPRAIPGHNIAFVVLGALILFIGWFGFNPGSELAMDEFV
;
A
#
# COMPACT_ATOMS: atom_id res chain seq x y z
N GLY A 1 -15.09 -2.02 18.95
CA GLY A 1 -14.65 -2.13 17.54
C GLY A 1 -15.83 -2.48 16.63
N GLY A 2 -15.61 -2.46 15.30
CA GLY A 2 -16.61 -2.84 14.29
C GLY A 2 -16.85 -4.36 14.20
N TRP A 3 -17.72 -4.80 13.29
CA TRP A 3 -18.22 -6.19 13.23
C TRP A 3 -17.11 -7.26 13.11
N LEU A 4 -16.01 -6.96 12.41
CA LEU A 4 -14.86 -7.87 12.29
C LEU A 4 -14.12 -8.10 13.62
N ALA A 5 -14.09 -7.08 14.49
CA ALA A 5 -13.51 -7.19 15.82
C ALA A 5 -14.42 -7.93 16.83
N GLN A 6 -15.67 -8.20 16.45
CA GLN A 6 -16.67 -8.88 17.28
C GLN A 6 -16.85 -10.37 16.89
N ARG A 7 -16.00 -10.89 16.00
CA ARG A 7 -16.01 -12.31 15.60
C ARG A 7 -15.43 -13.18 16.72
N GLU A 8 -15.79 -14.47 16.72
CA GLU A 8 -15.21 -15.47 17.64
C GLU A 8 -13.68 -15.53 17.55
N PHE A 9 -13.16 -15.38 16.32
CA PHE A 9 -11.77 -15.08 16.04
C PHE A 9 -11.68 -13.63 15.53
N PRO A 10 -11.38 -12.66 16.41
CA PRO A 10 -11.33 -11.25 16.02
C PRO A 10 -10.28 -11.02 14.94
N PHE A 11 -10.67 -10.29 13.91
CA PHE A 11 -9.71 -9.82 12.92
C PHE A 11 -8.70 -8.87 13.57
N SER A 12 -7.41 -9.10 13.35
CA SER A 12 -6.32 -8.26 13.84
C SER A 12 -5.56 -7.65 12.67
N ASP A 13 -5.41 -6.32 12.72
CA ASP A 13 -4.64 -5.55 11.75
C ASP A 13 -4.04 -4.35 12.47
N PHE A 14 -2.82 -4.52 12.99
CA PHE A 14 -2.18 -3.59 13.93
C PHE A 14 -2.07 -2.17 13.39
N ALA A 15 -1.44 -2.03 12.23
CA ALA A 15 -1.19 -0.73 11.59
C ALA A 15 -1.87 -0.59 10.22
N GLY A 16 -2.77 -1.50 9.83
CA GLY A 16 -3.54 -1.34 8.59
C GLY A 16 -2.93 -2.01 7.35
N SER A 17 -2.28 -3.16 7.48
CA SER A 17 -1.89 -4.02 6.36
C SER A 17 -3.06 -4.32 5.42
N THR A 18 -4.25 -4.55 5.97
CA THR A 18 -5.46 -4.79 5.19
C THR A 18 -6.29 -3.51 5.06
N ILE A 19 -6.57 -2.81 6.16
CA ILE A 19 -7.46 -1.64 6.16
C ILE A 19 -6.90 -0.49 5.31
N VAL A 20 -5.59 -0.25 5.32
CA VAL A 20 -4.95 0.80 4.52
C VAL A 20 -4.40 0.21 3.22
N HIS A 21 -3.44 -0.71 3.32
CA HIS A 21 -2.71 -1.19 2.13
C HIS A 21 -3.54 -2.15 1.29
N GLY A 22 -4.24 -3.10 1.91
CA GLY A 22 -5.14 -4.02 1.22
C GLY A 22 -6.27 -3.29 0.49
N THR A 23 -7.00 -2.41 1.18
CA THR A 23 -8.09 -1.62 0.58
C THR A 23 -7.57 -0.75 -0.58
N GLY A 24 -6.47 -0.01 -0.37
CA GLY A 24 -5.87 0.81 -1.41
C GLY A 24 -5.39 -0.02 -2.60
N GLY A 25 -4.78 -1.18 -2.34
CA GLY A 25 -4.31 -2.12 -3.36
C GLY A 25 -5.43 -2.70 -4.21
N TRP A 26 -6.52 -3.14 -3.58
CA TRP A 26 -7.70 -3.65 -4.31
C TRP A 26 -8.37 -2.54 -5.13
N ALA A 27 -8.52 -1.34 -4.59
CA ALA A 27 -9.05 -0.21 -5.32
C ALA A 27 -8.16 0.14 -6.54
N ALA A 28 -6.84 0.18 -6.36
CA ALA A 28 -5.89 0.44 -7.44
C ALA A 28 -5.90 -0.65 -8.51
N LEU A 29 -6.00 -1.93 -8.12
CA LEU A 29 -6.11 -3.06 -9.04
C LEU A 29 -7.38 -2.98 -9.88
N MET A 30 -8.53 -2.77 -9.23
CA MET A 30 -9.80 -2.65 -9.94
C MET A 30 -9.80 -1.44 -10.88
N GLY A 31 -9.25 -0.31 -10.45
CA GLY A 31 -9.06 0.86 -11.30
C GLY A 31 -8.19 0.56 -12.52
N ALA A 32 -7.07 -0.14 -12.34
CA ALA A 32 -6.18 -0.52 -13.44
C ALA A 32 -6.83 -1.51 -14.43
N ILE A 33 -7.65 -2.45 -13.94
CA ILE A 33 -8.40 -3.39 -14.79
C ILE A 33 -9.45 -2.66 -15.63
N ILE A 34 -10.25 -1.79 -15.00
CA ILE A 34 -11.33 -1.06 -15.67
C ILE A 34 -10.79 -0.05 -16.69
N LEU A 35 -9.73 0.69 -16.33
CA LEU A 35 -9.11 1.67 -17.22
C LEU A 35 -8.34 1.01 -18.37
N GLY A 36 -7.78 -0.17 -18.12
CA GLY A 36 -6.92 -0.87 -19.06
C GLY A 36 -5.47 -0.37 -19.08
N PRO A 37 -4.61 -1.01 -19.88
CA PRO A 37 -3.18 -0.74 -19.87
C PRO A 37 -2.84 0.59 -20.54
N ARG A 38 -1.77 1.23 -20.05
CA ARG A 38 -1.20 2.43 -20.68
C ARG A 38 -0.86 2.16 -22.14
N ILE A 39 -1.07 3.15 -23.00
CA ILE A 39 -0.70 3.09 -24.42
C ILE A 39 0.79 2.76 -24.54
N GLY A 40 1.12 1.77 -25.36
CA GLY A 40 2.49 1.32 -25.56
C GLY A 40 3.04 0.40 -24.46
N LYS A 41 2.27 0.08 -23.40
CA LYS A 41 2.72 -0.84 -22.34
C LYS A 41 2.99 -2.25 -22.86
N TYR A 42 2.24 -2.71 -23.85
CA TYR A 42 2.40 -4.01 -24.49
C TYR A 42 2.70 -3.83 -25.98
N ALA A 43 3.56 -4.68 -26.55
CA ALA A 43 3.77 -4.77 -28.00
C ALA A 43 2.60 -5.53 -28.67
N LYS A 44 2.57 -5.59 -30.01
CA LYS A 44 1.46 -6.23 -30.75
C LYS A 44 1.32 -7.73 -30.46
N ASP A 45 2.41 -8.38 -30.08
CA ASP A 45 2.49 -9.78 -29.64
C ASP A 45 2.16 -9.96 -28.15
N GLY A 46 1.82 -8.89 -27.43
CA GLY A 46 1.55 -8.91 -25.99
C GLY A 46 2.81 -8.76 -25.12
N THR A 47 4.01 -8.68 -25.69
CA THR A 47 5.25 -8.57 -24.91
C THR A 47 5.25 -7.28 -24.06
N PRO A 48 5.48 -7.36 -22.73
CA PRO A 48 5.53 -6.17 -21.88
C PRO A 48 6.72 -5.27 -22.21
N ARG A 49 6.48 -3.97 -22.33
CA ARG A 49 7.53 -2.95 -22.48
C ARG A 49 7.70 -2.18 -21.18
N ALA A 50 8.94 -1.83 -20.86
CA ALA A 50 9.26 -0.99 -19.71
C ALA A 50 8.82 0.46 -20.00
N ILE A 51 8.20 1.09 -19.00
CA ILE A 51 7.94 2.54 -19.00
C ILE A 51 8.71 3.07 -17.78
N PRO A 52 9.91 3.64 -17.98
CA PRO A 52 10.78 4.03 -16.88
C PRO A 52 10.19 5.18 -16.05
N GLY A 53 10.66 5.30 -14.81
CA GLY A 53 10.31 6.42 -13.95
C GLY A 53 10.81 7.74 -14.51
N HIS A 54 10.03 8.81 -14.33
CA HIS A 54 10.33 10.12 -14.90
C HIS A 54 11.44 10.87 -14.16
N ASN A 55 11.67 10.56 -12.88
CA ASN A 55 12.72 11.18 -12.07
C ASN A 55 13.13 10.26 -10.90
N ILE A 56 14.37 9.77 -10.93
CA ILE A 56 14.88 8.85 -9.90
C ILE A 56 15.14 9.54 -8.56
N ALA A 57 15.56 10.81 -8.56
CA ALA A 57 15.82 11.55 -7.33
C ALA A 57 14.53 11.73 -6.51
N PHE A 58 13.40 12.01 -7.18
CA PHE A 58 12.10 12.08 -6.49
C PHE A 58 11.58 10.73 -6.00
N VAL A 59 11.86 9.64 -6.71
CA VAL A 59 11.53 8.28 -6.21
C VAL A 59 12.29 7.99 -4.92
N VAL A 60 13.59 8.28 -4.87
CA VAL A 60 14.40 8.07 -3.67
C VAL A 60 13.94 8.99 -2.53
N LEU A 61 13.69 10.27 -2.81
CA LEU A 61 13.17 11.21 -1.80
C LEU A 61 11.83 10.73 -1.23
N GLY A 62 10.90 10.33 -2.09
CA GLY A 62 9.60 9.79 -1.67
C GLY A 62 9.75 8.50 -0.84
N ALA A 63 10.64 7.60 -1.25
CA ALA A 63 10.92 6.38 -0.49
C ALA A 63 11.48 6.68 0.91
N LEU A 64 12.38 7.66 1.04
CA LEU A 64 12.92 8.08 2.34
C LEU A 64 11.84 8.71 3.23
N ILE A 65 10.97 9.54 2.67
CA ILE A 65 9.83 10.12 3.41
C ILE A 65 8.91 9.00 3.91
N LEU A 66 8.56 8.04 3.05
CA LEU A 66 7.74 6.89 3.44
C LEU A 66 8.43 6.03 4.49
N PHE A 67 9.72 5.75 4.34
CA PHE A 67 10.50 4.96 5.30
C PHE A 67 10.52 5.61 6.69
N ILE A 68 10.84 6.91 6.77
CA ILE A 68 10.85 7.65 8.03
C ILE A 68 9.44 7.73 8.62
N GLY A 69 8.44 8.06 7.79
CA GLY A 69 7.04 8.10 8.20
C GLY A 69 6.51 6.77 8.72
N TRP A 70 7.06 5.65 8.24
CA TRP A 70 6.69 4.31 8.68
C TRP A 70 7.00 4.04 10.16
N PHE A 71 8.04 4.70 10.72
CA PHE A 71 8.33 4.67 12.15
C PHE A 71 7.31 5.44 12.98
N GLY A 72 6.54 6.37 12.40
CA GLY A 72 5.37 6.93 13.06
C GLY A 72 4.13 6.05 12.89
N PHE A 73 3.95 5.49 11.68
CA PHE A 73 2.76 4.74 11.31
C PHE A 73 2.61 3.41 12.07
N ASN A 74 3.68 2.61 12.14
CA ASN A 74 3.62 1.29 12.77
C ASN A 74 3.55 1.39 14.31
N PRO A 75 4.60 1.82 15.04
CA PRO A 75 4.55 1.83 16.50
C PRO A 75 3.57 2.87 17.04
N GLY A 76 3.31 3.97 16.31
CA GLY A 76 2.28 4.93 16.70
C GLY A 76 0.86 4.36 16.69
N SER A 77 0.63 3.23 15.99
CA SER A 77 -0.66 2.52 16.04
C SER A 77 -0.92 1.83 17.40
N GLU A 78 0.09 1.74 18.26
CA GLU A 78 -0.09 1.33 19.66
C GLU A 78 -0.91 2.36 20.47
N LEU A 79 -0.83 3.64 20.09
CA LEU A 79 -1.50 4.75 20.79
C LEU A 79 -1.10 4.91 22.27
N ALA A 80 -0.01 4.27 22.68
CA ALA A 80 0.57 4.36 24.01
C ALA A 80 2.10 4.51 23.93
N MET A 81 2.70 4.87 25.06
CA MET A 81 4.15 4.86 25.25
C MET A 81 4.44 4.03 26.50
N ASP A 82 4.77 2.76 26.30
CA ASP A 82 5.07 1.81 27.36
C ASP A 82 6.20 0.84 26.95
N GLU A 83 6.52 -0.10 27.85
CA GLU A 83 7.60 -1.09 27.68
C GLU A 83 7.07 -2.50 27.31
N PHE A 84 5.75 -2.66 27.16
CA PHE A 84 5.09 -3.95 27.01
C PHE A 84 4.93 -4.40 25.55
N VAL A 85 5.31 -3.54 24.61
CA VAL A 85 5.28 -3.76 23.16
C VAL A 85 6.63 -3.44 22.52
#